data_AF-A0A6A3HD70-F1
#
_entry.id   AF-A0A6A3HD70-F1
#
_cell.length_a   1.000
_cell.length_b   1.000
_cell.length_c   1.000
_cell.angle_alpha   90.00
_cell.angle_beta   90.00
_cell.angle_gamma   90.00
#
_symmetry.space_group_name_H-M   'P 1'
#
loop_
_entity.id
_entity.type
_entity.pdbx_description
1 polymer ?
#
loop_
_entity_poly.entity_id
_entity_poly.type
_entity_poly.pdbx_seq_one_letter_code
_entity_poly.pdbx_strand_id
1 'polypeptide(L)'
;MASPENPDVKDYQVGDDVYAMLWFDATGTFAEYLNVDTKRVAPKPSNMSFNEAAGVSLVGETSCGTGLFAIQIAKALDAEVVATCSHRNVELVKSLGADQVIDYTSDKWSDVLKEQTGIFVTIGVIDKPIESPIGATQHQIFNAPCTEYLLELKKLIEAGQVKTVIDSVHPLENLVEAMKICMSHPRQGQDHHRVAKE
;
A
#
# COMPACT_ATOMS: atom_id res chain seq x y z
N MET A 1 -14.93 -20.78 -2.60
CA MET A 1 -15.37 -22.02 -1.92
C MET A 1 -14.13 -22.65 -1.33
N ALA A 2 -13.94 -22.56 -0.01
CA ALA A 2 -12.99 -23.43 0.66
C ALA A 2 -13.46 -24.87 0.40
N SER A 3 -12.64 -25.68 -0.26
CA SER A 3 -12.84 -27.14 -0.20
C SER A 3 -12.80 -27.49 1.28
N PRO A 4 -13.84 -28.12 1.85
CA PRO A 4 -13.83 -28.50 3.24
C PRO A 4 -12.64 -29.43 3.45
N GLU A 5 -11.70 -28.97 4.27
CA GLU A 5 -10.52 -29.66 4.76
C GLU A 5 -9.53 -30.07 3.67
N ASN A 6 -8.79 -29.08 3.14
CA ASN A 6 -7.46 -29.39 2.62
C ASN A 6 -6.58 -29.78 3.84
N PRO A 7 -6.19 -31.05 4.01
CA PRO A 7 -5.43 -31.50 5.18
C PRO A 7 -4.04 -30.86 5.30
N ASP A 8 -3.58 -30.22 4.22
CA ASP A 8 -2.31 -29.50 4.18
C ASP A 8 -2.41 -28.08 4.77
N VAL A 9 -3.62 -27.57 5.03
CA VAL A 9 -3.86 -26.26 5.67
C VAL A 9 -4.14 -26.48 7.16
N LYS A 10 -3.14 -26.17 8.00
CA LYS A 10 -3.21 -26.41 9.46
C LYS A 10 -3.37 -25.13 10.30
N ASP A 11 -3.00 -23.99 9.72
CA ASP A 11 -2.96 -22.71 10.43
C ASP A 11 -4.25 -21.89 10.30
N TYR A 12 -5.23 -22.39 9.55
CA TYR A 12 -6.50 -21.72 9.28
C TYR A 12 -7.67 -22.70 9.33
N GLN A 13 -8.83 -22.19 9.73
CA GLN A 13 -10.10 -22.91 9.74
C GLN A 13 -11.21 -22.11 9.07
N VAL A 14 -12.30 -22.79 8.72
CA VAL A 14 -13.48 -22.13 8.15
C VAL A 14 -14.04 -21.12 9.14
N GLY A 15 -14.26 -19.89 8.66
CA GLY A 15 -14.75 -18.77 9.48
C GLY A 15 -13.67 -17.83 9.98
N ASP A 16 -12.39 -18.11 9.72
CA ASP A 16 -11.32 -17.17 10.04
C ASP A 16 -11.38 -15.93 9.14
N ASP A 17 -11.38 -14.76 9.77
CA ASP A 17 -11.23 -13.47 9.11
C ASP A 17 -9.77 -13.28 8.66
N VAL A 18 -9.55 -13.28 7.35
CA VAL A 18 -8.21 -13.17 6.76
C VAL A 18 -8.13 -12.07 5.72
N TYR A 19 -6.91 -11.65 5.43
CA TYR A 19 -6.58 -10.82 4.28
C TYR A 19 -5.33 -11.38 3.59
N ALA A 20 -5.21 -11.11 2.29
CA ALA A 20 -4.18 -11.72 1.46
C ALA A 20 -3.59 -10.72 0.48
N MET A 21 -2.30 -10.87 0.19
CA MET A 21 -1.62 -10.15 -0.88
C MET A 21 -1.22 -11.17 -1.94
N LEU A 22 -1.67 -10.98 -3.18
CA LEU A 22 -1.43 -11.91 -4.28
C LEU A 22 -0.43 -11.30 -5.26
N TRP A 23 0.22 -12.14 -6.06
CA TRP A 23 1.02 -11.68 -7.18
C TRP A 23 0.12 -11.32 -8.36
N PHE A 24 0.62 -10.46 -9.25
CA PHE A 24 -0.05 -10.07 -10.50
C PHE A 24 -0.38 -11.24 -11.44
N ASP A 25 0.28 -12.38 -11.28
CA ASP A 25 0.06 -13.60 -12.07
C ASP A 25 -1.05 -14.51 -11.50
N ALA A 26 -1.58 -14.19 -10.31
CA ALA A 26 -2.70 -14.90 -9.73
C ALA A 26 -3.99 -14.64 -10.54
N THR A 27 -4.88 -15.62 -10.61
CA THR A 27 -6.20 -15.50 -11.25
C THR A 27 -7.15 -14.59 -10.47
N GLY A 28 -6.87 -13.29 -10.48
CA GLY A 28 -7.74 -12.18 -10.07
C GLY A 28 -8.06 -12.06 -8.57
N THR A 29 -8.40 -10.84 -8.15
CA THR A 29 -8.93 -10.51 -6.80
C THR A 29 -10.35 -9.97 -6.83
N PHE A 30 -10.88 -9.59 -8.01
CA PHE A 30 -12.27 -9.15 -8.18
C PHE A 30 -13.21 -10.34 -8.36
N ALA A 31 -13.39 -11.12 -7.30
CA ALA A 31 -14.26 -12.28 -7.27
C ALA A 31 -14.86 -12.47 -5.88
N GLU A 32 -16.03 -13.12 -5.82
CA GLU A 32 -16.65 -13.50 -4.53
C GLU A 32 -15.84 -14.56 -3.79
N TYR A 33 -15.06 -15.36 -4.52
CA TYR A 33 -14.19 -16.37 -3.97
C TYR A 33 -12.89 -16.48 -4.77
N LEU A 34 -11.80 -16.72 -4.06
CA LEU A 34 -10.50 -17.00 -4.65
C LEU A 34 -9.83 -18.15 -3.90
N ASN A 35 -9.01 -18.92 -4.61
CA ASN A 35 -8.09 -19.88 -4.02
C ASN A 35 -6.74 -19.19 -3.80
N VAL A 36 -6.19 -19.29 -2.60
CA VAL A 36 -4.92 -18.65 -2.23
C VAL A 36 -4.02 -19.63 -1.49
N ASP A 37 -2.73 -19.55 -1.76
CA ASP A 37 -1.71 -20.24 -0.97
C ASP A 37 -1.61 -19.58 0.42
N THR A 38 -1.71 -20.38 1.48
CA THR A 38 -1.56 -19.94 2.87
C THR A 38 -0.34 -19.07 3.14
N LYS A 39 0.74 -19.19 2.35
CA LYS A 39 1.96 -18.36 2.42
C LYS A 39 1.74 -16.89 2.02
N ARG A 40 0.54 -16.55 1.57
CA ARG A 40 0.13 -15.21 1.09
C ARG A 40 -1.04 -14.65 1.88
N VAL A 41 -1.40 -15.31 2.98
CA VAL A 41 -2.54 -14.99 3.84
C VAL A 41 -2.04 -14.65 5.23
N ALA A 42 -2.71 -13.73 5.90
CA ALA A 42 -2.57 -13.49 7.32
C ALA A 42 -3.94 -13.22 7.97
N PRO A 43 -4.07 -13.37 9.30
CA PRO A 43 -5.26 -12.96 10.02
C PRO A 43 -5.53 -11.46 9.82
N LYS A 44 -6.79 -11.09 9.57
CA LYS A 44 -7.19 -9.69 9.46
C LYS A 44 -6.85 -8.94 10.76
N PRO A 45 -6.28 -7.72 10.71
CA PRO A 45 -6.15 -6.89 11.90
C PRO A 45 -7.49 -6.74 12.63
N SER A 46 -7.48 -6.88 13.95
CA SER A 46 -8.73 -6.91 14.74
C SER A 46 -9.46 -5.57 14.75
N ASN A 47 -8.73 -4.47 14.53
CA ASN A 47 -9.23 -3.09 14.50
C ASN A 47 -9.60 -2.59 13.09
N MET A 48 -9.72 -3.49 12.10
CA MET A 48 -10.09 -3.15 10.73
C MET A 48 -11.39 -3.83 10.29
N SER A 49 -12.16 -3.11 9.49
CA SER A 49 -13.18 -3.68 8.60
C SER A 49 -12.53 -4.50 7.47
N PHE A 50 -13.31 -5.37 6.82
CA PHE A 50 -12.86 -6.07 5.61
C PHE A 50 -12.49 -5.13 4.49
N ASN A 51 -13.26 -4.04 4.32
CA ASN A 51 -12.96 -3.00 3.35
C ASN A 51 -11.58 -2.43 3.59
N GLU A 52 -11.24 -2.05 4.83
CA GLU A 52 -9.93 -1.52 5.22
C GLU A 52 -8.78 -2.50 4.96
N ALA A 53 -8.95 -3.75 5.38
CA ALA A 53 -7.97 -4.80 5.19
C ALA A 53 -7.70 -5.11 3.70
N ALA A 54 -8.74 -5.12 2.86
CA ALA A 54 -8.61 -5.40 1.43
C ALA A 54 -7.68 -4.41 0.71
N GLY A 55 -7.65 -3.16 1.13
CA GLY A 55 -6.73 -2.20 0.52
C GLY A 55 -5.36 -2.09 1.18
N VAL A 56 -5.04 -2.90 2.19
CA VAL A 56 -3.64 -3.11 2.58
C VAL A 56 -2.91 -3.82 1.42
N SER A 57 -3.59 -4.74 0.75
CA SER A 57 -3.02 -5.57 -0.32
C SER A 57 -2.73 -4.79 -1.61
N LEU A 58 -3.64 -3.90 -2.05
CA LEU A 58 -3.48 -3.09 -3.26
C LEU A 58 -2.41 -1.99 -3.14
N VAL A 59 -2.12 -1.56 -1.92
CA VAL A 59 -1.19 -0.46 -1.66
C VAL A 59 0.24 -0.84 -2.06
N GLY A 60 0.62 -2.12 -2.05
CA GLY A 60 1.93 -2.56 -2.52
C GLY A 60 2.13 -2.50 -4.05
N GLU A 61 1.07 -2.30 -4.82
CA GLU A 61 1.08 -2.48 -6.29
C GLU A 61 0.92 -1.17 -7.09
N THR A 62 0.53 -0.09 -6.41
CA THR A 62 0.35 1.22 -7.05
C THR A 62 1.26 2.26 -6.42
N SER A 63 1.88 3.10 -7.25
CA SER A 63 2.80 4.15 -6.80
C SER A 63 2.17 5.14 -5.81
N CYS A 64 0.85 5.36 -5.89
CA CYS A 64 0.11 6.23 -4.97
C CYS A 64 -0.19 5.55 -3.63
N GLY A 65 -0.49 4.25 -3.61
CA GLY A 65 -0.76 3.52 -2.36
C GLY A 65 0.52 3.30 -1.56
N THR A 66 1.57 2.81 -2.21
CA THR A 66 2.81 2.41 -1.53
C THR A 66 3.48 3.59 -0.83
N GLY A 67 3.43 4.79 -1.41
CA GLY A 67 3.99 6.00 -0.81
C GLY A 67 3.34 6.35 0.54
N LEU A 68 2.02 6.16 0.68
CA LEU A 68 1.30 6.48 1.92
C LEU A 68 1.65 5.53 3.06
N PHE A 69 1.89 4.25 2.77
CA PHE A 69 2.36 3.29 3.77
C PHE A 69 3.84 3.51 4.10
N ALA A 70 4.67 3.83 3.10
CA ALA A 70 6.09 4.11 3.33
C ALA A 70 6.29 5.27 4.30
N ILE A 71 5.51 6.34 4.19
CA ILE A 71 5.52 7.47 5.15
C ILE A 71 5.27 6.95 6.57
N GLN A 72 4.15 6.25 6.78
CA GLN A 72 3.72 5.81 8.10
C GLN A 72 4.69 4.79 8.72
N ILE A 73 5.19 3.84 7.93
CA ILE A 73 6.17 2.85 8.38
C ILE A 73 7.49 3.53 8.74
N ALA A 74 7.97 4.46 7.92
CA ALA A 74 9.20 5.21 8.23
C ALA A 74 9.04 6.01 9.53
N LYS A 75 7.88 6.63 9.76
CA LYS A 75 7.58 7.29 11.04
C LYS A 75 7.48 6.32 12.22
N ALA A 76 6.91 5.14 12.02
CA ALA A 76 6.87 4.10 13.05
C ALA A 76 8.28 3.58 13.41
N LEU A 77 9.27 3.81 12.55
CA LEU A 77 10.69 3.52 12.76
C LEU A 77 11.49 4.75 13.19
N ASP A 78 10.83 5.80 13.68
CA ASP A 78 11.43 7.05 14.16
C ASP A 78 12.27 7.81 13.11
N ALA A 79 12.00 7.60 11.82
CA ALA A 79 12.66 8.35 10.76
C ALA A 79 12.09 9.77 10.60
N GLU A 80 12.93 10.68 10.11
CA GLU A 80 12.48 11.94 9.50
C GLU A 80 12.03 11.65 8.07
N VAL A 81 10.82 12.08 7.71
CA VAL A 81 10.18 11.74 6.43
C VAL A 81 9.97 13.00 5.61
N VAL A 82 10.64 13.05 4.47
CA VAL A 82 10.36 14.00 3.39
C VAL A 82 9.60 13.27 2.28
N ALA A 83 8.43 13.77 1.91
CA ALA A 83 7.60 13.18 0.88
C ALA A 83 7.32 14.18 -0.26
N THR A 84 7.20 13.69 -1.49
CA THR A 84 6.81 14.50 -2.64
C THR A 84 5.37 14.20 -3.05
N CYS A 85 4.54 15.21 -3.26
CA CYS A 85 3.18 15.02 -3.79
C CYS A 85 2.70 16.25 -4.57
N SER A 86 1.52 16.19 -5.18
CA SER A 86 0.87 17.38 -5.73
C SER A 86 0.23 18.22 -4.61
N HIS A 87 0.06 19.52 -4.85
CA HIS A 87 -0.54 20.47 -3.91
C HIS A 87 -1.77 19.93 -3.14
N ARG A 88 -2.74 19.35 -3.84
CA ARG A 88 -3.98 18.84 -3.24
C ARG A 88 -3.79 17.74 -2.19
N ASN A 89 -2.64 17.06 -2.20
CA ASN A 89 -2.34 15.94 -1.31
C ASN A 89 -1.45 16.34 -0.13
N VAL A 90 -1.00 17.60 -0.05
CA VAL A 90 -0.05 18.05 0.97
C VAL A 90 -0.57 17.80 2.38
N GLU A 91 -1.83 18.17 2.65
CA GLU A 91 -2.41 18.00 3.98
C GLU A 91 -2.64 16.53 4.35
N LEU A 92 -3.02 15.68 3.37
CA LEU A 92 -3.06 14.24 3.63
C LEU A 92 -1.67 13.73 4.01
N VAL A 93 -0.67 14.00 3.18
CA VAL A 93 0.69 13.47 3.34
C VAL A 93 1.29 13.90 4.69
N LYS A 94 1.09 15.15 5.11
CA LYS A 94 1.43 15.62 6.46
C LYS A 94 0.67 14.86 7.55
N SER A 95 -0.63 14.63 7.38
CA SER A 95 -1.45 13.90 8.37
C SER A 95 -1.05 12.43 8.54
N LEU A 96 -0.30 11.87 7.58
CA LEU A 96 0.29 10.53 7.65
C LEU A 96 1.67 10.51 8.30
N GLY A 97 2.22 11.69 8.60
CA GLY A 97 3.44 11.85 9.38
C GLY A 97 4.65 12.37 8.59
N ALA A 98 4.49 12.82 7.35
CA ALA A 98 5.58 13.52 6.66
C ALA A 98 5.96 14.80 7.41
N ASP A 99 7.23 14.93 7.79
CA ASP A 99 7.78 16.10 8.48
C ASP A 99 7.94 17.28 7.50
N GLN A 100 8.29 16.97 6.24
CA GLN A 100 8.34 17.92 5.15
C GLN A 100 7.64 17.36 3.91
N VAL A 101 6.91 18.24 3.21
CA VAL A 101 6.29 17.90 1.93
C VAL A 101 6.80 18.81 0.84
N ILE A 102 7.27 18.22 -0.26
CA ILE A 102 7.70 18.91 -1.46
C ILE A 102 6.56 18.81 -2.49
N ASP A 103 5.98 19.96 -2.81
CA ASP A 103 4.98 20.05 -3.86
C ASP A 103 5.67 20.08 -5.23
N TYR A 104 5.66 18.94 -5.93
CA TYR A 104 6.37 18.84 -7.21
C TYR A 104 5.74 19.71 -8.32
N THR A 105 4.57 20.30 -8.08
CA THR A 105 3.91 21.19 -9.03
C THR A 105 4.46 22.62 -8.97
N SER A 106 5.10 23.00 -7.87
CA SER A 106 5.73 24.31 -7.66
C SER A 106 7.24 24.24 -7.47
N ASP A 107 7.73 23.15 -6.87
CA ASP A 107 9.10 23.05 -6.37
C ASP A 107 9.85 21.88 -7.00
N LYS A 108 11.18 22.01 -7.11
CA LYS A 108 12.07 20.90 -7.43
C LYS A 108 12.65 20.35 -6.15
N TRP A 109 12.59 19.04 -5.98
CA TRP A 109 13.13 18.38 -4.79
C TRP A 109 14.63 18.65 -4.57
N SER A 110 15.39 18.83 -5.66
CA SER A 110 16.82 19.14 -5.65
C SER A 110 17.15 20.46 -4.98
N ASP A 111 16.19 21.37 -4.93
CA ASP A 111 16.38 22.72 -4.40
C ASP A 111 15.99 22.80 -2.90
N VAL A 112 15.29 21.76 -2.41
CA VAL A 112 14.76 21.68 -1.04
C VAL A 112 15.60 20.75 -0.15
N LEU A 113 16.03 19.62 -0.69
CA LEU A 113 16.85 18.65 0.04
C LEU A 113 18.31 19.11 0.07
N LYS A 114 18.93 19.09 1.27
CA LYS A 114 20.32 19.54 1.49
C LYS A 114 21.34 18.46 1.11
N GLU A 115 22.59 18.85 0.88
CA GLU A 115 23.70 17.89 0.73
C GLU A 115 23.80 16.96 1.96
N GLN A 116 24.04 15.66 1.72
CA GLN A 116 24.12 14.55 2.68
C GLN A 116 22.78 14.01 3.23
N THR A 117 21.64 14.29 2.58
CA THR A 117 20.35 13.75 3.04
C THR A 117 20.10 12.31 2.60
N GLY A 118 20.02 11.38 3.56
CA GLY A 118 19.07 10.25 3.61
C GLY A 118 19.07 9.17 2.52
N ILE A 119 18.03 8.32 2.59
CA ILE A 119 17.74 7.22 1.67
C ILE A 119 16.58 7.63 0.76
N PHE A 120 16.74 7.52 -0.56
CA PHE A 120 15.63 7.61 -1.50
C PHE A 120 15.02 6.22 -1.72
N VAL A 121 13.73 6.09 -1.47
CA VAL A 121 12.99 4.86 -1.76
C VAL A 121 12.21 5.04 -3.05
N THR A 122 12.50 4.20 -4.05
CA THR A 122 11.74 4.14 -5.30
C THR A 122 11.02 2.80 -5.41
N ILE A 123 9.79 2.85 -5.91
CA ILE A 123 8.99 1.64 -6.20
C ILE A 123 9.30 1.22 -7.63
N GLY A 124 9.72 -0.04 -7.79
CA GLY A 124 10.10 -0.60 -9.09
C GLY A 124 11.62 -0.60 -9.33
N VAL A 125 12.02 -1.44 -10.28
CA VAL A 125 13.44 -1.59 -10.64
C VAL A 125 13.82 -0.49 -11.61
N ILE A 126 14.83 0.30 -11.25
CA ILE A 126 15.47 1.24 -12.17
C ILE A 126 16.81 0.64 -12.58
N ASP A 127 16.97 0.35 -13.87
CA ASP A 127 18.17 -0.31 -14.42
C ASP A 127 19.47 0.46 -14.15
N LYS A 128 19.38 1.79 -14.04
CA LYS A 128 20.49 2.66 -13.70
C LYS A 128 20.09 3.53 -12.50
N PRO A 129 20.71 3.32 -11.32
CA PRO A 129 20.50 4.20 -10.18
C PRO A 129 20.72 5.65 -10.58
N ILE A 130 19.84 6.54 -10.12
CA ILE A 130 19.97 7.97 -10.37
C ILE A 130 20.99 8.50 -9.36
N GLU A 131 22.11 9.03 -9.85
CA GLU A 131 23.06 9.72 -8.98
C GLU A 131 22.37 10.93 -8.35
N SER A 132 22.36 10.96 -7.02
CA SER A 132 21.78 12.06 -6.27
C SER A 132 22.76 13.23 -6.26
N PRO A 133 22.36 14.42 -6.75
CA PRO A 133 23.20 15.63 -6.69
C PRO A 133 23.46 16.10 -5.24
N ILE A 134 22.77 15.50 -4.27
CA ILE A 134 22.87 15.81 -2.84
C ILE A 134 23.46 14.64 -2.03
N GLY A 135 23.98 13.60 -2.69
CA GLY A 135 24.67 12.48 -2.03
C GLY A 135 23.77 11.45 -1.33
N ALA A 136 22.47 11.46 -1.61
CA ALA A 136 21.54 10.46 -1.10
C ALA A 136 21.75 9.10 -1.76
N THR A 137 21.51 8.02 -1.01
CA THR A 137 21.59 6.65 -1.56
C THR A 137 20.21 6.18 -2.02
N GLN A 138 20.09 5.73 -3.26
CA GLN A 138 18.85 5.12 -3.76
C GLN A 138 18.74 3.67 -3.28
N HIS A 139 17.66 3.35 -2.59
CA HIS A 139 17.25 1.99 -2.26
C HIS A 139 16.00 1.62 -3.06
N GLN A 140 16.06 0.47 -3.72
CA GLN A 140 14.92 -0.11 -4.41
C GLN A 140 14.29 -1.14 -3.48
N ILE A 141 13.02 -0.95 -3.14
CA ILE A 141 12.27 -1.89 -2.32
C ILE A 141 11.30 -2.63 -3.24
N PHE A 142 11.41 -3.96 -3.23
CA PHE A 142 10.47 -4.84 -3.90
C PHE A 142 9.61 -5.52 -2.85
N ASN A 143 8.31 -5.23 -2.85
CA ASN A 143 7.37 -5.87 -1.93
C ASN A 143 6.90 -7.20 -2.54
N ALA A 144 7.41 -8.32 -2.04
CA ALA A 144 6.92 -9.63 -2.41
C ALA A 144 5.76 -10.03 -1.48
N PRO A 145 4.64 -10.55 -1.99
CA PRO A 145 3.57 -11.08 -1.15
C PRO A 145 4.06 -12.28 -0.33
N CYS A 146 4.13 -12.09 0.99
CA CYS A 146 4.36 -13.17 1.94
C CYS A 146 3.62 -12.91 3.26
N THR A 147 3.26 -13.99 3.96
CA THR A 147 2.61 -13.94 5.27
C THR A 147 3.43 -13.16 6.30
N GLU A 148 4.76 -13.25 6.27
CA GLU A 148 5.63 -12.55 7.23
C GLU A 148 5.44 -11.02 7.16
N TYR A 149 5.43 -10.44 5.95
CA TYR A 149 5.20 -9.01 5.78
C TYR A 149 3.79 -8.59 6.17
N LEU A 150 2.79 -9.43 5.88
CA LEU A 150 1.42 -9.17 6.32
C LEU A 150 1.34 -9.19 7.86
N LEU A 151 2.00 -10.13 8.53
CA LEU A 151 2.02 -10.16 10.00
C LEU A 151 2.71 -8.93 10.62
N GLU A 152 3.79 -8.42 10.03
CA GLU A 152 4.39 -7.17 10.50
C GLU A 152 3.49 -5.96 10.25
N LEU A 153 2.87 -5.85 9.08
CA LEU A 153 1.88 -4.80 8.80
C LEU A 153 0.70 -4.86 9.78
N LYS A 154 0.20 -6.06 10.08
CA LYS A 154 -0.85 -6.29 11.08
C LYS A 154 -0.46 -5.70 12.43
N LYS A 155 0.75 -5.96 12.93
CA LYS A 155 1.22 -5.41 14.21
C LYS A 155 1.20 -3.87 14.21
N LEU A 156 1.71 -3.25 13.14
CA LEU A 156 1.73 -1.78 13.01
C LEU A 156 0.32 -1.18 12.94
N ILE A 157 -0.60 -1.86 12.25
CA ILE A 157 -2.00 -1.44 12.14
C ILE A 157 -2.71 -1.56 13.48
N GLU A 158 -2.54 -2.67 14.19
CA GLU A 158 -3.15 -2.89 15.50
C GLU A 158 -2.58 -1.94 16.57
N ALA A 159 -1.30 -1.56 16.45
CA ALA A 159 -0.68 -0.52 17.26
C ALA A 159 -1.16 0.90 16.90
N GLY A 160 -1.97 1.07 15.84
CA GLY A 160 -2.44 2.37 15.36
C GLY A 160 -1.37 3.23 14.67
N GLN A 161 -0.22 2.64 14.34
CA GLN A 161 0.90 3.33 13.69
C GLN A 161 0.74 3.42 12.17
N VAL A 162 -0.02 2.49 11.58
CA VAL A 162 -0.32 2.47 10.15
C VAL A 162 -1.84 2.37 9.96
N LYS A 163 -2.38 3.22 9.09
CA LYS A 163 -3.78 3.17 8.65
C LYS A 163 -3.87 3.14 7.14
N THR A 164 -4.95 2.54 6.67
CA THR A 164 -5.28 2.53 5.26
C THR A 164 -6.09 3.77 4.90
N VAL A 165 -5.74 4.44 3.80
CA VAL A 165 -6.50 5.59 3.27
C VAL A 165 -7.49 5.08 2.22
N ILE A 166 -8.78 5.24 2.49
CA ILE A 166 -9.88 4.87 1.60
C ILE A 166 -10.59 6.15 1.18
N ASP A 167 -10.68 6.37 -0.12
CA ASP A 167 -11.51 7.44 -0.67
C ASP A 167 -12.97 6.96 -0.79
N SER A 168 -13.18 5.83 -1.46
CA SER A 168 -14.52 5.29 -1.70
C SER A 168 -14.52 3.77 -1.83
N VAL A 169 -15.68 3.18 -1.50
CA VAL A 169 -15.96 1.75 -1.62
C VAL A 169 -17.16 1.60 -2.56
N HIS A 170 -17.04 0.68 -3.50
CA HIS A 170 -18.01 0.37 -4.54
C HIS A 170 -18.37 -1.12 -4.46
N PRO A 171 -19.61 -1.52 -4.75
CA PRO A 171 -19.98 -2.93 -4.86
C PRO A 171 -19.28 -3.66 -6.01
N LEU A 172 -19.12 -4.99 -5.90
CA LEU A 172 -18.55 -5.82 -6.98
C LEU A 172 -19.31 -5.70 -8.30
N GLU A 173 -20.62 -5.51 -8.21
CA GLU A 173 -21.51 -5.30 -9.34
C GLU A 173 -21.17 -4.03 -10.14
N ASN A 174 -20.50 -3.06 -9.51
CA ASN A 174 -20.09 -1.78 -10.11
C ASN A 174 -18.58 -1.76 -10.47
N LEU A 175 -17.92 -2.92 -10.56
CA LEU A 175 -16.49 -3.03 -10.81
C LEU A 175 -16.01 -2.21 -12.02
N VAL A 176 -16.73 -2.29 -13.14
CA VAL A 176 -16.33 -1.63 -14.39
C VAL A 176 -16.38 -0.10 -14.24
N GLU A 177 -17.40 0.42 -13.58
CA GLU A 177 -17.56 1.84 -13.27
C GLU A 177 -16.46 2.30 -12.30
N ALA A 178 -16.22 1.56 -11.22
CA ALA A 178 -15.14 1.85 -10.28
C ALA A 178 -13.77 1.87 -10.96
N MET A 179 -13.50 0.91 -11.86
CA MET A 179 -12.29 0.89 -12.67
C MET A 179 -12.20 2.09 -13.62
N LYS A 180 -13.30 2.49 -14.26
CA LYS A 180 -13.32 3.70 -15.10
C LYS A 180 -12.96 4.94 -14.29
N ILE A 181 -13.47 5.10 -13.07
CA ILE A 181 -13.11 6.24 -12.21
C ILE A 181 -11.63 6.16 -11.83
N CYS A 182 -11.14 4.97 -11.45
CA CYS A 182 -9.74 4.73 -11.12
C CYS A 182 -8.79 5.05 -12.30
N MET A 183 -9.22 4.79 -13.54
CA MET A 183 -8.41 4.97 -14.75
C MET A 183 -8.62 6.31 -15.45
N SER A 184 -9.73 7.01 -15.21
CA SER A 184 -10.08 8.26 -15.91
C SER A 184 -9.25 9.46 -15.44
N HIS A 185 -8.60 9.35 -14.28
CA HIS A 185 -7.73 10.39 -13.75
C HIS A 185 -6.27 10.16 -14.17
N PRO A 186 -5.67 11.03 -15.01
CA PRO A 186 -4.27 10.91 -15.40
C PRO A 186 -3.38 11.20 -14.19
N ARG A 187 -2.92 10.15 -13.49
CA ARG A 187 -2.00 10.20 -12.33
C ARG A 187 -2.31 11.35 -11.37
N GLN A 188 -3.59 11.55 -11.07
CA GLN A 188 -3.99 12.55 -10.11
C GLN A 188 -4.15 11.85 -8.76
N GLY A 189 -3.09 11.92 -7.94
CA GLY A 189 -3.02 11.27 -6.62
C GLY A 189 -4.32 11.34 -5.82
N GLN A 190 -4.62 10.17 -5.25
CA GLN A 190 -5.82 9.70 -4.57
C GLN A 190 -7.01 9.40 -5.46
N ASP A 191 -7.22 8.09 -5.65
CA ASP A 191 -8.53 7.49 -5.90
C ASP A 191 -8.37 5.98 -5.65
N HIS A 192 -8.35 5.59 -4.37
CA HIS A 192 -8.43 4.17 -4.01
C HIS A 192 -9.90 3.76 -4.04
N HIS A 193 -10.43 3.49 -5.23
CA HIS A 193 -11.75 2.92 -5.38
C HIS A 193 -11.69 1.43 -5.06
N ARG A 194 -12.37 1.03 -3.99
CA ARG A 194 -12.48 -0.38 -3.63
C ARG A 194 -13.71 -0.95 -4.26
N VAL A 195 -13.62 -2.24 -4.57
CA VAL A 195 -14.73 -3.01 -5.07
C VAL A 195 -14.97 -4.15 -4.08
N ALA A 196 -16.00 -4.03 -3.24
CA ALA A 196 -16.34 -4.97 -2.19
C ALA A 196 -17.86 -4.98 -1.96
N LYS A 197 -18.41 -6.16 -1.68
CA LYS A 197 -19.81 -6.33 -1.26
C LYS A 197 -19.87 -6.33 0.27
N GLU A 198 -20.89 -5.70 0.84
CA GLU A 198 -21.17 -5.65 2.29
C GLU A 198 -21.23 -7.04 2.93
#